data_AF-A0A363RPL7-F1
#
_entry.id   AF-A0A363RPL7-F1
#
_cell.length_a   1.000
_cell.length_b   1.000
_cell.length_c   1.000
_cell.angle_alpha   90.00
_cell.angle_beta   90.00
_cell.angle_gamma   90.00
#
_symmetry.space_group_name_H-M   'P 1'
#
loop_
_entity.id
_entity.type
_entity.pdbx_description
1 polymer ?
#
loop_
_entity_poly.entity_id
_entity_poly.type
_entity_poly.pdbx_seq_one_letter_code
_entity_poly.pdbx_strand_id
1 'polypeptide(L)'
;MNLAIPPFWASWLYRPVELRIDVSPIPPQQLEGECASIHDRIHTPGDRLHGLPEIPLSDPRFAIRYRSADGEFYVYVEDQLEHRIAGFTVFNRLIELDKRADRYIRGPHSRFDPAYQRKGLASCIYRWALDAGLCLVTGARQSPSAHALWHKLAASHRLGYVDIHNKKMHYLGERMAPERLDPLSTRMFLLGQGWSLGSFAAATGMRCD
;
A
#
# COMPACT_ATOMS: atom_id res chain seq x y z
N MET A 1 -17.99 12.75 -22.63
CA MET A 1 -17.05 11.72 -23.12
C MET A 1 -15.70 12.02 -22.48
N ASN A 2 -15.52 11.65 -21.20
CA ASN A 2 -14.27 11.92 -20.48
C ASN A 2 -13.45 10.64 -20.49
N LEU A 3 -12.40 10.68 -21.30
CA LEU A 3 -11.33 9.69 -21.34
C LEU A 3 -10.82 9.47 -19.92
N ALA A 4 -10.89 8.21 -19.47
CA ALA A 4 -10.26 7.74 -18.26
C ALA A 4 -8.77 8.08 -18.35
N ILE A 5 -8.34 9.10 -17.61
CA ILE A 5 -6.91 9.37 -17.42
C ILE A 5 -6.38 8.15 -16.66
N PRO A 6 -5.53 7.32 -17.25
CA PRO A 6 -4.89 6.25 -16.50
C PRO A 6 -4.04 6.93 -15.42
N PRO A 7 -4.05 6.44 -14.18
CA PRO A 7 -3.17 6.99 -13.17
C PRO A 7 -1.71 6.94 -13.66
N PHE A 8 -0.88 7.90 -13.28
CA PHE A 8 0.55 7.99 -13.66
C PHE A 8 1.38 6.73 -13.28
N TRP A 9 0.84 5.84 -12.45
CA TRP A 9 1.41 4.54 -12.07
C TRP A 9 0.94 3.36 -12.96
N ALA A 10 -0.08 3.55 -13.80
CA ALA A 10 -0.65 2.51 -14.68
C ALA A 10 0.08 2.36 -16.03
N SER A 11 1.08 3.19 -16.33
CA SER A 11 1.76 3.22 -17.63
C SER A 11 3.00 2.31 -17.77
N TRP A 12 3.31 1.44 -16.80
CA TRP A 12 4.57 0.70 -16.77
C TRP A 12 4.35 -0.82 -16.79
N LEU A 13 4.44 -1.42 -17.98
CA LEU A 13 4.22 -2.85 -18.24
C LEU A 13 5.54 -3.66 -18.18
N TYR A 14 5.57 -4.61 -17.23
CA TYR A 14 6.25 -5.93 -17.19
C TYR A 14 7.79 -6.09 -17.23
N ARG A 15 8.31 -6.70 -16.14
CA ARG A 15 9.01 -8.01 -16.13
C ARG A 15 8.91 -8.64 -14.73
N PRO A 16 8.70 -9.97 -14.57
CA PRO A 16 8.59 -10.62 -13.26
C PRO A 16 9.90 -11.28 -12.81
N VAL A 17 10.26 -11.12 -11.54
CA VAL A 17 11.04 -12.09 -10.77
C VAL A 17 10.28 -12.33 -9.46
N GLU A 18 9.80 -13.54 -9.24
CA GLU A 18 9.11 -13.92 -8.00
C GLU A 18 10.15 -14.19 -6.90
N LEU A 19 10.14 -13.40 -5.84
CA LEU A 19 10.79 -13.73 -4.57
C LEU A 19 9.72 -13.69 -3.47
N ARG A 20 9.45 -14.87 -2.90
CA ARG A 20 8.52 -15.08 -1.79
C ARG A 20 9.23 -14.70 -0.49
N ILE A 21 8.72 -13.71 0.25
CA ILE A 21 9.18 -13.43 1.62
C ILE A 21 8.21 -14.11 2.58
N ASP A 22 8.71 -15.11 3.29
CA ASP A 22 8.04 -15.75 4.41
C ASP A 22 7.98 -14.79 5.61
N VAL A 23 6.80 -14.64 6.22
CA VAL A 23 6.56 -13.64 7.28
C VAL A 23 6.93 -14.24 8.63
N SER A 24 8.22 -14.22 8.95
CA SER A 24 8.68 -14.31 10.33
C SER A 24 8.66 -12.92 10.98
N PRO A 25 8.35 -12.80 12.29
CA PRO A 25 8.57 -11.55 13.00
C PRO A 25 10.07 -11.23 12.97
N ILE A 26 10.41 -10.20 12.20
CA ILE A 26 11.78 -9.71 12.06
C ILE A 26 12.16 -9.01 13.39
N PRO A 27 13.30 -9.35 14.02
CA PRO A 27 13.78 -8.66 15.21
C PRO A 27 13.97 -7.15 14.95
N PRO A 28 13.70 -6.26 15.92
CA PRO A 28 13.84 -4.82 15.74
C PRO A 28 15.21 -4.37 15.18
N GLN A 29 16.29 -5.04 15.58
CA GLN A 29 17.65 -4.75 15.12
C GLN A 29 17.83 -4.98 13.61
N GLN A 30 17.11 -5.94 13.04
CA GLN A 30 17.16 -6.20 11.60
C GLN A 30 16.40 -5.12 10.83
N LEU A 31 15.32 -4.55 11.38
CA LEU A 31 14.63 -3.41 10.78
C LEU A 31 15.49 -2.13 10.86
N GLU A 32 16.16 -1.90 11.98
CA GLU A 32 17.09 -0.76 12.13
C GLU A 32 18.22 -0.84 11.09
N GLY A 33 18.86 -2.01 10.94
CA GLY A 33 19.88 -2.22 9.92
C GLY A 33 19.36 -2.07 8.48
N GLU A 34 18.13 -2.51 8.21
CA GLU A 34 17.47 -2.31 6.91
C GLU A 34 17.24 -0.81 6.63
N CYS A 35 16.71 -0.07 7.61
CA CYS A 35 16.51 1.38 7.51
C CYS A 35 17.83 2.14 7.31
N ALA A 36 18.89 1.79 8.03
CA ALA A 36 20.22 2.39 7.87
C ALA A 36 20.77 2.13 6.47
N SER A 37 20.69 0.88 5.98
CA SER A 37 21.13 0.54 4.63
C SER A 37 20.35 1.31 3.55
N ILE A 38 19.03 1.48 3.70
CA ILE A 38 18.22 2.27 2.77
C ILE A 38 18.66 3.74 2.79
N HIS A 39 18.88 4.31 3.98
CA HIS A 39 19.35 5.69 4.13
C HIS A 39 20.66 5.91 3.37
N ASP A 40 21.67 5.09 3.64
CA ASP A 40 23.00 5.21 3.02
C ASP A 40 22.91 5.14 1.49
N ARG A 41 22.07 4.23 0.98
CA ARG A 41 21.86 4.06 -0.46
C ARG A 41 21.15 5.25 -1.11
N ILE A 42 20.20 5.88 -0.43
CA ILE A 42 19.55 7.11 -0.94
C ILE A 42 20.57 8.25 -1.04
N HIS A 43 21.52 8.31 -0.12
CA HIS A 43 22.50 9.40 -0.04
C HIS A 43 23.85 9.12 -0.72
N THR A 44 24.04 7.93 -1.29
CA THR A 44 25.28 7.54 -1.99
C THR A 44 25.15 7.78 -3.50
N PRO A 45 25.88 8.74 -4.10
CA PRO A 45 25.89 8.93 -5.54
C PRO A 45 26.24 7.65 -6.29
N GLY A 46 25.45 7.30 -7.31
CA GLY A 46 25.63 6.10 -8.10
C GLY A 46 24.86 4.86 -7.61
N ASP A 47 24.28 4.87 -6.41
CA ASP A 47 23.29 3.85 -6.04
C ASP A 47 21.98 4.08 -6.81
N ARG A 48 21.22 3.01 -7.03
CA ARG A 48 19.90 3.04 -7.68
C ARG A 48 18.83 3.78 -6.87
N LEU A 49 19.02 3.92 -5.55
CA LEU A 49 18.14 4.72 -4.69
C LEU A 49 18.57 6.19 -4.59
N HIS A 50 19.70 6.56 -5.21
CA HIS A 50 20.14 7.94 -5.17
C HIS A 50 19.24 8.84 -6.04
N GLY A 51 18.97 10.05 -5.57
CA GLY A 51 18.17 11.04 -6.30
C GLY A 51 16.68 10.69 -6.39
N LEU A 52 16.16 9.83 -5.51
CA LEU A 52 14.73 9.56 -5.46
C LEU A 52 13.94 10.85 -5.16
N PRO A 53 12.76 11.03 -5.79
CA PRO A 53 11.91 12.19 -5.53
C PRO A 53 11.59 12.32 -4.05
N GLU A 54 11.59 13.57 -3.57
CA GLU A 54 11.19 13.92 -2.21
C GLU A 54 9.79 14.52 -2.22
N ILE A 55 8.95 14.11 -1.26
CA ILE A 55 7.69 14.80 -0.99
C ILE A 55 7.59 15.01 0.53
N PRO A 56 7.44 16.25 1.02
CA PRO A 56 7.24 16.50 2.45
C PRO A 56 5.89 15.92 2.91
N LEU A 57 5.87 15.37 4.12
CA LEU A 57 4.62 14.99 4.79
C LEU A 57 4.01 16.20 5.53
N SER A 58 2.80 16.01 6.06
CA SER A 58 2.11 17.07 6.82
C SER A 58 2.88 17.53 8.06
N ASP A 59 3.67 16.64 8.66
CA ASP A 59 4.69 17.00 9.64
C ASP A 59 6.01 17.24 8.88
N PRO A 60 6.54 18.47 8.86
CA PRO A 60 7.72 18.82 8.07
C PRO A 60 9.01 18.15 8.56
N ARG A 61 9.01 17.52 9.74
CA ARG A 61 10.10 16.64 10.18
C ARG A 61 10.27 15.45 9.23
N PHE A 62 9.21 15.03 8.56
CA PHE A 62 9.22 13.82 7.75
C PHE A 62 9.02 14.14 6.27
N ALA A 63 9.75 13.43 5.43
CA ALA A 63 9.53 13.39 3.99
C ALA A 63 9.43 11.94 3.52
N ILE A 64 8.77 11.72 2.39
CA ILE A 64 8.79 10.44 1.69
C ILE A 64 9.73 10.48 0.50
N ARG A 65 10.46 9.38 0.33
CA ARG A 65 11.18 9.01 -0.89
C ARG A 65 10.45 7.84 -1.51
N TYR A 66 10.23 7.84 -2.82
CA TYR A 66 9.46 6.76 -3.43
C TYR A 66 10.02 6.30 -4.77
N ARG A 67 9.72 5.05 -5.11
CA ARG A 67 10.06 4.44 -6.39
C ARG A 67 9.10 3.31 -6.75
N SER A 68 9.05 2.98 -8.03
CA SER A 68 8.42 1.76 -8.52
C SER A 68 9.51 0.75 -8.93
N ALA A 69 9.36 -0.51 -8.53
CA ALA A 69 10.23 -1.61 -8.96
C ALA A 69 9.43 -2.90 -9.02
N ASP A 70 9.60 -3.70 -10.07
CA ASP A 70 8.96 -5.01 -10.25
C ASP A 70 7.42 -5.01 -10.12
N GLY A 71 6.80 -3.86 -10.41
CA GLY A 71 5.36 -3.62 -10.33
C GLY A 71 4.84 -3.34 -8.91
N GLU A 72 5.73 -3.27 -7.93
CA GLU A 72 5.49 -2.79 -6.57
C GLU A 72 5.90 -1.33 -6.43
N PHE A 73 5.37 -0.69 -5.39
CA PHE A 73 5.64 0.70 -5.11
C PHE A 73 6.19 0.86 -3.70
N TYR A 74 7.41 1.38 -3.61
CA TYR A 74 8.17 1.52 -2.38
C TYR A 74 8.14 2.96 -1.93
N VAL A 75 7.80 3.17 -0.66
CA VAL A 75 7.78 4.48 -0.02
C VAL A 75 8.58 4.41 1.27
N TYR A 76 9.68 5.14 1.32
CA TYR A 76 10.57 5.26 2.48
C TYR A 76 10.25 6.57 3.19
N VAL A 77 10.13 6.54 4.51
CA VAL A 77 9.95 7.74 5.33
C VAL A 77 11.28 8.13 5.92
N GLU A 78 11.73 9.32 5.56
CA GLU A 78 12.96 9.92 6.06
C GLU A 78 12.61 10.92 7.16
N ASP A 79 13.25 10.77 8.32
CA ASP A 79 13.28 11.76 9.38
C ASP A 79 14.39 12.76 9.08
N GLN A 80 14.00 13.97 8.66
CA GLN A 80 14.91 15.02 8.24
C GLN A 80 15.72 15.60 9.41
N LEU A 81 15.23 15.46 10.64
CA LEU A 81 15.93 15.95 11.83
C LEU A 81 17.01 14.99 12.29
N GLU A 82 16.71 13.69 12.28
CA GLU A 82 17.62 12.64 12.75
C GLU A 82 18.48 12.06 11.62
N HIS A 83 18.29 12.53 10.39
CA HIS A 83 18.97 12.04 9.17
C HIS A 83 18.97 10.51 9.07
N ARG A 84 17.78 9.91 9.14
CA ARG A 84 17.61 8.45 9.05
C ARG A 84 16.25 8.05 8.48
N ILE A 85 16.15 6.81 8.02
CA ILE A 85 14.86 6.23 7.64
C ILE A 85 14.09 5.80 8.89
N ALA A 86 12.90 6.39 9.09
CA ALA A 86 11.96 6.06 10.17
C ALA A 86 11.21 4.75 9.92
N GLY A 87 11.10 4.35 8.67
CA GLY A 87 10.40 3.15 8.22
C GLY A 87 10.01 3.25 6.76
N PHE A 88 9.22 2.28 6.30
CA PHE A 88 8.79 2.21 4.91
C PHE A 88 7.45 1.52 4.76
N THR A 89 6.82 1.73 3.61
CA THR A 89 5.65 1.00 3.14
C THR A 89 5.92 0.49 1.74
N VAL A 90 5.70 -0.80 1.52
CA VAL A 90 5.65 -1.37 0.19
C VAL A 90 4.20 -1.63 -0.17
N PHE A 91 3.74 -1.06 -1.27
CA PHE A 91 2.45 -1.37 -1.86
C PHE A 91 2.66 -2.56 -2.80
N ASN A 92 2.43 -3.73 -2.24
CA ASN A 92 2.69 -5.02 -2.89
C ASN A 92 1.65 -5.31 -3.96
N ARG A 93 2.09 -6.03 -4.98
CA ARG A 93 1.19 -6.76 -5.86
C ARG A 93 0.49 -7.87 -5.10
N LEU A 94 -0.72 -8.23 -5.54
CA LEU A 94 -1.44 -9.33 -4.94
C LEU A 94 -1.36 -10.53 -5.86
N ILE A 95 -0.53 -11.50 -5.50
CA ILE A 95 -0.43 -12.75 -6.26
C ILE A 95 -1.75 -13.49 -6.27
N GLU A 96 -2.60 -13.31 -5.25
CA GLU A 96 -3.94 -13.87 -5.12
C GLU A 96 -4.96 -13.24 -6.06
N LEU A 97 -4.60 -12.22 -6.85
CA LEU A 97 -5.44 -11.60 -7.85
C LEU A 97 -4.98 -11.93 -9.27
N ASP A 98 -5.91 -11.83 -10.22
CA ASP A 98 -5.57 -11.94 -11.63
C ASP A 98 -4.84 -10.68 -12.14
N LYS A 99 -4.25 -10.79 -13.33
CA LYS A 99 -3.51 -9.71 -13.99
C LYS A 99 -4.35 -8.47 -14.32
N ARG A 100 -5.67 -8.53 -14.24
CA ARG A 100 -6.57 -7.40 -14.51
C ARG A 100 -6.75 -6.60 -13.24
N ALA A 101 -7.14 -7.25 -12.14
CA ALA A 101 -7.30 -6.60 -10.85
C ALA A 101 -5.96 -6.10 -10.27
N ASP A 102 -4.90 -6.90 -10.41
CA ASP A 102 -3.54 -6.56 -9.95
C ASP A 102 -2.94 -5.30 -10.60
N ARG A 103 -3.57 -4.69 -11.62
CA ARG A 103 -3.13 -3.40 -12.17
C ARG A 103 -3.58 -2.19 -11.36
N TYR A 104 -4.66 -2.34 -10.60
CA TYR A 104 -5.38 -1.19 -10.02
C TYR A 104 -5.39 -1.19 -8.50
N ILE A 105 -5.00 -2.29 -7.88
CA ILE A 105 -5.09 -2.48 -6.43
C ILE A 105 -3.77 -2.96 -5.86
N ARG A 106 -3.42 -2.50 -4.66
CA ARG A 106 -2.19 -2.90 -3.96
C ARG A 106 -2.43 -3.21 -2.51
N GLY A 107 -1.63 -4.12 -1.97
CA GLY A 107 -1.62 -4.48 -0.56
C GLY A 107 -0.54 -3.70 0.17
N PRO A 108 -0.86 -2.73 1.04
CA PRO A 108 0.17 -1.98 1.72
C PRO A 108 0.77 -2.79 2.87
N HIS A 109 2.09 -2.85 2.91
CA HIS A 109 2.87 -3.53 3.95
C HIS A 109 3.85 -2.53 4.56
N SER A 110 3.47 -2.00 5.72
CA SER A 110 4.26 -1.00 6.45
C SER A 110 5.12 -1.61 7.55
N ARG A 111 6.34 -1.10 7.67
CA ARG A 111 7.25 -1.37 8.80
C ARG A 111 7.84 -0.05 9.29
N PHE A 112 7.77 0.17 10.59
CA PHE A 112 8.31 1.37 11.23
C PHE A 112 9.12 0.97 12.44
N ASP A 113 10.26 1.63 12.61
CA ASP A 113 11.06 1.53 13.81
C ASP A 113 10.18 1.86 15.04
N PRO A 114 10.34 1.16 16.18
CA PRO A 114 9.50 1.34 17.35
C PRO A 114 9.34 2.80 17.82
N ALA A 115 10.38 3.63 17.68
CA ALA A 115 10.35 5.04 18.07
C ALA A 115 9.40 5.88 17.20
N TYR A 116 9.06 5.39 15.99
CA TYR A 116 8.21 6.07 15.02
C TYR A 116 6.79 5.51 14.92
N GLN A 117 6.51 4.41 15.62
CA GLN A 117 5.17 3.84 15.69
C GLN A 117 4.20 4.78 16.41
N ARG A 118 2.90 4.66 16.08
CA ARG A 118 1.81 5.47 16.65
C ARG A 118 1.91 6.99 16.41
N LYS A 119 2.80 7.44 15.51
CA LYS A 119 2.90 8.85 15.06
C LYS A 119 2.05 9.17 13.82
N GLY A 120 1.28 8.21 13.31
CA GLY A 120 0.40 8.42 12.15
C GLY A 120 1.09 8.39 10.77
N LEU A 121 2.38 7.99 10.71
CA LEU A 121 3.15 7.93 9.46
C LEU A 121 2.51 7.01 8.41
N ALA A 122 2.15 5.78 8.79
CA ALA A 122 1.44 4.84 7.91
C ALA A 122 0.15 5.46 7.34
N SER A 123 -0.62 6.14 8.20
CA SER A 123 -1.87 6.80 7.81
C SER A 123 -1.66 7.89 6.76
N CYS A 124 -0.60 8.69 6.92
CA CYS A 124 -0.26 9.74 5.96
C CYS A 124 0.13 9.14 4.60
N ILE A 125 0.93 8.08 4.60
CA ILE A 125 1.35 7.38 3.37
C ILE A 125 0.14 6.74 2.66
N TYR A 126 -0.74 6.07 3.40
CA TYR A 126 -1.90 5.41 2.81
C TYR A 126 -2.86 6.44 2.22
N ARG A 127 -3.07 7.56 2.94
CA ARG A 127 -3.87 8.67 2.44
C ARG A 127 -3.26 9.29 1.19
N TRP A 128 -1.97 9.60 1.19
CA TRP A 128 -1.29 10.12 0.01
C TRP A 128 -1.45 9.21 -1.22
N ALA A 129 -1.32 7.89 -1.04
CA ALA A 129 -1.52 6.94 -2.13
C ALA A 129 -2.99 6.89 -2.61
N LEU A 130 -3.94 6.88 -1.68
CA LEU A 130 -5.38 6.91 -1.98
C LEU A 130 -5.76 8.22 -2.70
N ASP A 131 -5.28 9.38 -2.24
CA ASP A 131 -5.50 10.68 -2.86
C ASP A 131 -4.91 10.75 -4.28
N ALA A 132 -3.81 10.03 -4.52
CA ALA A 132 -3.21 9.85 -5.85
C ALA A 132 -3.96 8.82 -6.74
N GLY A 133 -5.07 8.26 -6.26
CA GLY A 133 -5.94 7.35 -7.00
C GLY A 133 -5.60 5.87 -6.86
N LEU A 134 -4.61 5.47 -6.05
CA LEU A 134 -4.28 4.07 -5.82
C LEU A 134 -5.36 3.41 -4.95
N CYS A 135 -5.96 2.31 -5.43
CA CYS A 135 -6.85 1.51 -4.59
C CYS A 135 -6.03 0.57 -3.70
N LEU A 136 -6.45 0.43 -2.44
CA LEU A 136 -5.77 -0.41 -1.46
C LEU A 136 -6.64 -1.60 -1.09
N VAL A 137 -6.02 -2.73 -0.80
CA VAL A 137 -6.66 -3.90 -0.19
C VAL A 137 -5.84 -4.42 0.97
N THR A 138 -6.50 -4.96 1.98
CA THR A 138 -5.79 -5.50 3.14
C THR A 138 -5.07 -6.80 2.78
N GLY A 139 -4.10 -7.19 3.62
CA GLY A 139 -3.62 -8.58 3.63
C GLY A 139 -4.67 -9.53 4.24
N ALA A 140 -4.38 -10.84 4.20
CA ALA A 140 -5.23 -11.86 4.82
C ALA A 140 -5.42 -11.61 6.31
N ARG A 141 -4.32 -11.36 7.02
CA ARG A 141 -4.34 -11.11 8.45
C ARG A 141 -4.16 -9.62 8.69
N GLN A 142 -4.97 -9.07 9.59
CA GLN A 142 -4.86 -7.70 10.05
C GLN A 142 -4.76 -7.66 11.57
N SER A 143 -3.91 -6.77 12.07
CA SER A 143 -3.92 -6.42 13.49
C SER A 143 -5.11 -5.50 13.80
N PRO A 144 -5.55 -5.42 15.06
CA PRO A 144 -6.57 -4.46 15.47
C PRO A 144 -6.20 -3.00 15.13
N SER A 145 -4.91 -2.64 15.27
CA SER A 145 -4.42 -1.29 14.92
C SER A 145 -4.47 -1.02 13.42
N ALA A 146 -4.17 -2.02 12.59
CA ALA A 146 -4.35 -1.91 11.14
C ALA A 146 -5.85 -1.73 10.81
N HIS A 147 -6.72 -2.57 11.37
CA HIS A 147 -8.15 -2.46 11.15
C HIS A 147 -8.72 -1.05 11.51
N ALA A 148 -8.33 -0.51 12.66
CA ALA A 148 -8.72 0.84 13.08
C ALA A 148 -8.21 1.93 12.11
N LEU A 149 -6.98 1.78 11.59
CA LEU A 149 -6.44 2.68 10.57
C LEU A 149 -7.31 2.67 9.30
N TRP A 150 -7.69 1.49 8.80
CA TRP A 150 -8.52 1.37 7.60
C TRP A 150 -9.88 2.04 7.78
N HIS A 151 -10.52 1.86 8.93
CA HIS A 151 -11.77 2.56 9.26
C HIS A 151 -11.60 4.08 9.40
N LYS A 152 -10.46 4.56 9.90
CA LYS A 152 -10.17 6.00 9.92
C LYS A 152 -10.03 6.57 8.50
N LEU A 153 -9.42 5.84 7.58
CA LEU A 153 -9.32 6.23 6.17
C LEU A 153 -10.67 6.17 5.44
N ALA A 154 -11.58 5.31 5.89
CA ALA A 154 -12.93 5.20 5.34
C ALA A 154 -13.77 6.49 5.49
N ALA A 155 -13.34 7.45 6.31
CA ALA A 155 -13.98 8.76 6.43
C ALA A 155 -13.85 9.61 5.15
N SER A 156 -12.80 9.40 4.35
CA SER A 156 -12.55 10.15 3.10
C SER A 156 -12.49 9.28 1.85
N HIS A 157 -12.41 7.96 2.01
CA HIS A 157 -12.33 7.01 0.90
C HIS A 157 -13.39 5.92 1.06
N ARG A 158 -14.02 5.50 -0.04
CA ARG A 158 -15.05 4.46 0.02
C ARG A 158 -14.43 3.14 0.43
N LEU A 159 -14.90 2.60 1.55
CA LEU A 159 -14.58 1.28 2.07
C LEU A 159 -15.56 0.24 1.51
N GLY A 160 -15.05 -0.94 1.19
CA GLY A 160 -15.87 -2.11 0.90
C GLY A 160 -15.18 -3.40 1.32
N TYR A 161 -15.93 -4.49 1.23
CA TYR A 161 -15.44 -5.84 1.50
C TYR A 161 -15.49 -6.66 0.22
N VAL A 162 -14.47 -7.48 0.03
CA VAL A 162 -14.41 -8.46 -1.06
C VAL A 162 -14.01 -9.81 -0.52
N ASP A 163 -14.59 -10.87 -1.08
CA ASP A 163 -14.04 -12.21 -1.00
C ASP A 163 -13.05 -12.39 -2.15
N ILE A 164 -11.83 -12.83 -1.84
CA ILE A 164 -10.81 -13.15 -2.85
C ILE A 164 -10.64 -14.67 -2.91
N HIS A 165 -11.12 -15.26 -4.00
CA HIS A 165 -10.95 -16.67 -4.29
C HIS A 165 -10.71 -16.88 -5.78
N ASN A 166 -9.95 -17.92 -6.14
CA ASN A 166 -9.66 -18.27 -7.54
C ASN A 166 -9.18 -17.09 -8.41
N LYS A 167 -8.35 -16.19 -7.85
CA LYS A 167 -7.84 -14.99 -8.51
C LYS A 167 -8.90 -13.92 -8.87
N LYS A 168 -10.10 -14.01 -8.31
CA LYS A 168 -11.21 -13.09 -8.55
C LYS A 168 -11.65 -12.39 -7.27
N MET A 169 -12.16 -11.17 -7.42
CA MET A 169 -12.79 -10.41 -6.34
C MET A 169 -14.31 -10.48 -6.48
N HIS A 170 -14.96 -10.82 -5.38
CA HIS A 170 -16.42 -10.86 -5.25
C HIS A 170 -16.83 -9.86 -4.18
N TYR A 171 -17.61 -8.86 -4.56
CA TYR A 171 -18.01 -7.78 -3.67
C TYR A 171 -19.01 -8.28 -2.62
N LEU A 172 -18.74 -8.00 -1.35
CA LEU A 172 -19.55 -8.42 -0.21
C LEU A 172 -20.39 -7.27 0.38
N GLY A 173 -20.26 -6.06 -0.15
CA GLY A 173 -20.91 -4.86 0.37
C GLY A 173 -19.98 -3.93 1.16
N GLU A 174 -20.58 -2.91 1.77
CA GLU A 174 -19.86 -1.88 2.54
C GLU A 174 -19.75 -2.20 4.03
N ARG A 175 -20.50 -3.19 4.49
CA ARG A 175 -20.57 -3.62 5.89
C ARG A 175 -20.57 -5.14 5.95
N MET A 176 -19.78 -5.69 6.87
CA MET A 176 -19.77 -7.12 7.17
C MET A 176 -19.92 -7.31 8.67
N ALA A 177 -20.73 -8.30 9.06
CA ALA A 177 -20.81 -8.72 10.45
C ALA A 177 -19.53 -9.49 10.82
N PRO A 178 -18.94 -9.28 12.01
CA PRO A 178 -17.68 -9.93 12.40
C PRO A 178 -17.70 -11.46 12.27
N GLU A 179 -18.87 -12.07 12.48
CA GLU A 179 -19.08 -13.52 12.43
C GLU A 179 -19.02 -14.11 11.01
N ARG A 180 -19.11 -13.25 9.98
CA ARG A 180 -19.08 -13.65 8.55
C ARG A 180 -17.70 -13.41 7.90
N LEU A 181 -16.73 -12.94 8.67
CA LEU A 181 -15.36 -12.75 8.17
C LEU A 181 -14.66 -14.11 8.13
N ASP A 182 -14.57 -14.72 6.95
CA ASP A 182 -13.48 -15.68 6.71
C ASP A 182 -12.15 -14.90 6.83
N PRO A 183 -11.30 -15.19 7.82
CA PRO A 183 -10.09 -14.42 8.05
C PRO A 183 -9.05 -14.55 6.94
N LEU A 184 -9.20 -15.50 6.01
CA LEU A 184 -8.19 -15.82 5.01
C LEU A 184 -8.57 -15.39 3.60
N SER A 185 -9.85 -15.28 3.25
CA SER A 185 -10.29 -14.86 1.90
C SER A 185 -10.94 -13.48 1.87
N THR A 186 -11.63 -13.08 2.96
CA THR A 186 -12.25 -11.76 3.04
C THR A 186 -11.19 -10.67 3.23
N ARG A 187 -11.31 -9.60 2.45
CA ARG A 187 -10.47 -8.40 2.55
C ARG A 187 -11.32 -7.15 2.63
N MET A 188 -10.77 -6.13 3.28
CA MET A 188 -11.25 -4.77 3.12
C MET A 188 -10.53 -4.15 1.93
N PHE A 189 -11.20 -3.29 1.18
CA PHE A 189 -10.56 -2.45 0.17
C PHE A 189 -11.01 -0.99 0.33
N LEU A 190 -10.12 -0.06 -0.03
CA LEU A 190 -10.38 1.37 -0.08
C LEU A 190 -10.18 1.84 -1.51
N LEU A 191 -11.15 2.58 -2.03
CA LEU A 191 -11.04 3.21 -3.35
C LEU A 191 -10.19 4.47 -3.29
N GLY A 192 -9.20 4.55 -4.18
CA GLY A 192 -8.48 5.79 -4.41
C GLY A 192 -9.37 6.88 -4.98
N GLN A 193 -8.96 8.13 -4.82
CA GLN A 193 -9.63 9.31 -5.35
C GLN A 193 -9.87 9.17 -6.85
N GLY A 194 -11.07 9.55 -7.30
CA GLY A 194 -11.49 9.46 -8.69
C GLY A 194 -12.10 8.10 -9.09
N TRP A 195 -12.04 7.08 -8.23
CA TRP A 195 -12.74 5.82 -8.45
C TRP A 195 -14.16 5.84 -7.89
N SER A 196 -15.09 5.35 -8.70
CA SER A 196 -16.39 4.88 -8.22
C SER A 196 -16.35 3.36 -8.05
N LEU A 197 -17.27 2.80 -7.26
CA LEU A 197 -17.39 1.33 -7.16
C LEU A 197 -17.62 0.69 -8.53
N GLY A 198 -18.48 1.29 -9.37
CA GLY A 198 -18.79 0.78 -10.70
C GLY A 198 -17.59 0.82 -11.65
N SER A 199 -16.86 1.94 -11.70
CA SER A 199 -15.67 2.05 -12.55
C SER A 199 -14.54 1.13 -12.08
N PHE A 200 -14.38 0.98 -10.76
CA PHE A 200 -13.42 0.04 -10.18
C PHE A 200 -13.78 -1.42 -10.47
N ALA A 201 -15.05 -1.79 -10.31
CA ALA A 201 -15.53 -3.14 -10.61
C ALA A 201 -15.33 -3.48 -12.09
N ALA A 202 -15.67 -2.55 -12.98
CA ALA A 202 -15.43 -2.69 -14.41
C ALA A 202 -13.94 -2.80 -14.73
N ALA A 203 -13.06 -1.99 -14.14
CA ALA A 203 -11.62 -2.05 -14.42
C ALA A 203 -10.99 -3.37 -13.95
N THR A 204 -11.35 -3.83 -12.75
CA THR A 204 -10.76 -5.01 -12.11
C THR A 204 -11.43 -6.33 -12.50
N GLY A 205 -12.65 -6.29 -13.04
CA GLY A 205 -13.47 -7.48 -13.23
C GLY A 205 -14.07 -8.04 -11.94
N MET A 206 -14.20 -7.20 -10.90
CA MET A 206 -14.89 -7.54 -9.66
C MET A 206 -16.37 -7.84 -9.95
N ARG A 207 -16.90 -8.89 -9.32
CA ARG A 207 -18.32 -9.24 -9.40
C ARG A 207 -19.08 -8.57 -8.26
N CYS A 208 -20.28 -8.07 -8.55
CA CYS A 208 -21.12 -7.30 -7.61
C CYS A 208 -22.53 -7.88 -7.49
N ASP A 209 -22.67 -9.18 -7.73
CA ASP A 209 -23.91 -9.95 -7.67
C ASP A 209 -24.58 -9.95 -6.29
#